data_AF-A0A833DY80-F1
#
_entry.id   AF-A0A833DY80-F1
#
_cell.length_a   1.000
_cell.length_b   1.000
_cell.length_c   1.000
_cell.angle_alpha   90.00
_cell.angle_beta   90.00
_cell.angle_gamma   90.00
#
_symmetry.space_group_name_H-M   'P 1'
#
loop_
_entity.id
_entity.type
_entity.pdbx_description
1 polymer ?
#
loop_
_entity_poly.entity_id
_entity_poly.type
_entity_poly.pdbx_seq_one_letter_code
_entity_poly.pdbx_strand_id
1 'polypeptide(L)'
;MLCFTNNVAYNTFQVATSPQSYLLFSFTTKYRLAYSFPAAVRDTLTSLLHQILTVLTYMVIGAIIGYATNVVAVKLLFYPRKPIRIGPFRVQGVIPARMGDIGERFASILSQDLAKRILVEALREALAKGLVRDVVEESVDRRLREALSRIHPMIPVLIDTRRFARQIASMVEQVVVGDIDGQEVAIMASRIASRIDLAKHVRRVFENIDSRELEDMFREIAGKELKFVEASGAILGSIIGVANGILTLLLTTQLAG
;
A
#
# COMPACT_ATOMS: atom_id res chain seq x y z
N MET A 1 50.12 -60.42 -10.13
CA MET A 1 51.05 -59.31 -10.41
C MET A 1 50.85 -58.91 -11.87
N LEU A 2 50.11 -57.80 -12.12
CA LEU A 2 50.11 -56.89 -13.31
C LEU A 2 49.88 -57.49 -14.73
N CYS A 3 49.19 -56.90 -15.70
CA CYS A 3 48.33 -55.72 -15.83
C CYS A 3 47.60 -55.80 -17.19
N PHE A 4 46.38 -55.26 -17.29
CA PHE A 4 45.54 -55.15 -18.48
C PHE A 4 45.77 -53.80 -19.20
N THR A 5 45.80 -53.77 -20.54
CA THR A 5 45.43 -52.69 -21.49
C THR A 5 45.71 -53.27 -22.90
N ASN A 6 44.98 -53.10 -24.01
CA ASN A 6 44.06 -52.09 -24.52
C ASN A 6 43.22 -52.78 -25.62
N ASN A 7 41.88 -52.77 -25.55
CA ASN A 7 41.05 -53.04 -26.73
C ASN A 7 39.59 -52.58 -26.56
N VAL A 8 39.30 -51.28 -26.71
CA VAL A 8 37.93 -50.79 -26.92
C VAL A 8 37.95 -49.52 -27.79
N ALA A 9 38.13 -49.67 -29.09
CA ALA A 9 38.07 -48.57 -30.08
C ALA A 9 36.81 -48.61 -30.97
N TYR A 10 35.79 -49.42 -30.65
CA TYR A 10 34.72 -49.74 -31.61
C TYR A 10 33.27 -49.47 -31.19
N ASN A 11 32.99 -48.82 -30.04
CA ASN A 11 31.60 -48.74 -29.56
C ASN A 11 30.97 -47.35 -29.40
N THR A 12 31.51 -46.31 -30.04
CA THR A 12 30.96 -44.94 -29.95
C THR A 12 30.00 -44.54 -31.07
N PHE A 13 29.59 -45.46 -31.96
CA PHE A 13 28.75 -45.13 -33.13
C PHE A 13 27.26 -45.47 -32.99
N GLN A 14 26.78 -45.97 -31.85
CA GLN A 14 25.41 -46.51 -31.77
C GLN A 14 24.47 -45.91 -30.71
N VAL A 15 24.69 -44.67 -30.27
CA VAL A 15 23.74 -43.96 -29.38
C VAL A 15 23.31 -42.64 -30.00
N ALA A 16 22.57 -42.71 -31.11
CA ALA A 16 22.02 -41.55 -31.82
C ALA A 16 20.52 -41.73 -32.10
N THR A 17 19.72 -41.98 -31.07
CA THR A 17 18.25 -42.03 -31.18
C THR A 17 17.55 -41.59 -29.89
N SER A 18 17.74 -40.33 -29.47
CA SER A 18 16.75 -39.68 -28.60
C SER A 18 16.65 -38.17 -28.86
N PRO A 19 15.45 -37.55 -28.70
CA PRO A 19 15.25 -36.12 -28.94
C PRO A 19 16.02 -35.18 -27.99
N GLN A 20 16.63 -35.71 -26.92
CA GLN A 20 17.40 -34.94 -25.94
C GLN A 20 18.77 -34.47 -26.48
N SER A 21 19.25 -35.06 -27.58
CA SER A 21 20.56 -34.77 -28.17
C SER A 21 20.66 -33.37 -28.80
N TYR A 22 19.55 -32.78 -29.23
CA TYR A 22 19.55 -31.48 -29.91
C TYR A 22 19.72 -30.29 -28.96
N LEU A 23 19.24 -30.39 -27.71
CA LEU A 23 19.43 -29.34 -26.69
C LEU A 23 20.87 -29.32 -26.16
N LEU A 24 21.53 -30.48 -26.06
CA LEU A 24 22.96 -30.54 -25.75
C LEU A 24 23.80 -29.97 -26.90
N PHE A 25 23.37 -30.12 -28.15
CA PHE A 25 24.10 -29.59 -29.30
C PHE A 25 24.09 -28.05 -29.35
N SER A 26 22.98 -27.38 -29.03
CA SER A 26 22.96 -25.90 -28.99
C SER A 26 23.74 -25.32 -27.81
N PHE A 27 23.88 -26.06 -26.71
CA PHE A 27 24.76 -25.68 -25.60
C PHE A 27 26.25 -25.79 -26.00
N THR A 28 26.65 -26.83 -26.73
CA THR A 28 28.08 -27.02 -27.11
C THR A 28 28.64 -25.91 -28.00
N THR A 29 27.81 -25.25 -28.81
CA THR A 29 28.30 -24.19 -29.72
C THR A 29 28.72 -22.92 -28.98
N LYS A 30 28.10 -22.60 -27.83
CA LYS A 30 28.46 -21.42 -27.02
C LYS A 30 29.75 -21.63 -26.19
N TYR A 31 30.14 -22.88 -25.95
CA TYR A 31 31.41 -23.26 -25.32
C TYR A 31 32.60 -23.29 -26.30
N ARG A 32 32.38 -23.14 -27.60
CA ARG A 32 33.45 -23.21 -28.61
C ARG A 32 34.40 -22.01 -28.60
N LEU A 33 34.02 -20.91 -27.93
CA LEU A 33 34.91 -19.77 -27.66
C LEU A 33 35.77 -19.95 -26.39
N ALA A 34 35.50 -20.97 -25.57
CA ALA A 34 36.26 -21.27 -24.36
C ALA A 34 37.44 -22.23 -24.58
N TYR A 35 37.76 -22.55 -25.84
CA TYR A 35 38.80 -23.54 -26.21
C TYR A 35 40.23 -23.00 -26.27
N SER A 36 40.46 -21.71 -26.00
CA SER A 36 41.82 -21.12 -25.99
C SER A 36 42.47 -21.00 -24.61
N PHE A 37 41.87 -21.54 -23.54
CA PHE A 37 42.39 -21.40 -22.17
C PHE A 37 42.90 -22.73 -21.56
N PRO A 38 43.99 -22.69 -20.76
CA PRO A 38 44.50 -23.85 -20.00
C PRO A 38 43.45 -24.47 -19.08
N ALA A 39 43.50 -25.79 -18.85
CA ALA A 39 42.51 -26.52 -18.02
C ALA A 39 42.32 -25.93 -16.62
N ALA A 40 43.40 -25.50 -15.96
CA ALA A 40 43.36 -24.84 -14.65
C ALA A 40 42.53 -23.54 -14.63
N VAL A 41 42.51 -22.80 -15.74
CA VAL A 41 41.70 -21.57 -15.87
C VAL A 41 40.22 -21.93 -15.99
N ARG A 42 39.89 -23.02 -16.70
CA ARG A 42 38.50 -23.48 -16.87
C ARG A 42 37.89 -23.90 -15.54
N ASP A 43 38.62 -24.66 -14.73
CA ASP A 43 38.11 -25.17 -13.45
C ASP A 43 37.86 -24.02 -12.47
N THR A 44 38.80 -23.09 -12.38
CA THR A 44 38.65 -21.86 -11.58
C THR A 44 37.45 -21.03 -12.04
N LEU A 45 37.30 -20.86 -13.36
CA LEU A 45 36.19 -20.11 -13.94
C LEU A 45 34.83 -20.76 -13.65
N THR A 46 34.73 -22.09 -13.74
CA THR A 46 33.49 -22.82 -13.42
C THR A 46 33.12 -22.72 -11.95
N SER A 47 34.10 -22.76 -11.05
CA SER A 47 33.89 -22.58 -9.61
C SER A 47 33.37 -21.17 -9.29
N LEU A 48 34.01 -20.13 -9.82
CA LEU A 48 33.57 -18.74 -9.64
C LEU A 48 32.16 -18.51 -10.19
N LEU A 49 31.86 -19.08 -11.36
CA LEU A 49 30.53 -18.97 -11.97
C LEU A 49 29.46 -19.64 -11.09
N HIS A 50 29.76 -20.80 -10.50
CA HIS A 50 28.85 -21.49 -9.58
C HIS A 50 28.61 -20.69 -8.29
N GLN A 51 29.66 -20.07 -7.73
CA GLN A 51 29.55 -19.23 -6.53
C GLN A 51 28.66 -17.99 -6.78
N ILE A 52 28.90 -17.29 -7.89
CA ILE A 52 28.10 -16.12 -8.28
C ILE A 52 26.64 -16.55 -8.53
N LEU A 53 26.43 -17.65 -9.24
CA LEU A 53 25.08 -18.17 -9.51
C LEU A 53 24.34 -18.54 -8.23
N THR A 54 25.05 -19.08 -7.24
CA THR A 54 24.48 -19.42 -5.92
C THR A 54 23.98 -18.17 -5.20
N VAL A 55 24.83 -17.14 -5.08
CA VAL A 55 24.44 -15.87 -4.43
C VAL A 55 23.29 -15.19 -5.18
N LEU A 56 23.33 -15.20 -6.51
CA LEU A 56 22.26 -14.66 -7.35
C LEU A 56 20.93 -15.39 -7.10
N THR A 57 20.96 -16.71 -6.96
CA THR A 57 19.76 -17.51 -6.67
C THR A 57 19.15 -17.13 -5.32
N TYR A 58 19.97 -17.05 -4.27
CA TYR A 58 19.49 -16.61 -2.95
C TYR A 58 18.96 -15.18 -2.95
N MET A 59 19.60 -14.26 -3.69
CA MET A 59 19.13 -12.89 -3.86
C MET A 59 17.74 -12.84 -4.50
N VAL A 60 17.53 -13.57 -5.60
CA VAL A 60 16.24 -13.60 -6.32
C VAL A 60 15.14 -14.21 -5.46
N ILE A 61 15.43 -15.34 -4.78
CA ILE A 61 14.46 -15.97 -3.89
C ILE A 61 14.09 -15.02 -2.73
N GLY A 62 15.09 -14.39 -2.13
CA GLY A 62 14.89 -13.40 -1.08
C GLY A 62 14.01 -12.24 -1.54
N ALA A 63 14.27 -11.70 -2.74
CA ALA A 63 13.47 -10.63 -3.34
C ALA A 63 12.00 -11.03 -3.52
N ILE A 64 11.75 -12.24 -4.05
CA ILE A 64 10.40 -12.76 -4.29
C ILE A 64 9.65 -12.93 -2.97
N ILE A 65 10.27 -13.56 -1.97
CA ILE A 65 9.66 -13.77 -0.65
C ILE A 65 9.38 -12.43 0.03
N GLY A 66 10.33 -11.50 -0.02
CA GLY A 66 10.20 -10.16 0.55
C GLY A 66 9.05 -9.37 -0.07
N TYR A 67 8.93 -9.39 -1.40
CA TYR A 67 7.82 -8.77 -2.11
C TYR A 67 6.48 -9.43 -1.76
N ALA A 68 6.39 -10.76 -1.87
CA ALA A 68 5.16 -11.50 -1.64
C ALA A 68 4.64 -11.32 -0.21
N THR A 69 5.54 -11.39 0.78
CA THR A 69 5.18 -11.20 2.18
C THR A 69 4.65 -9.79 2.42
N ASN A 70 5.29 -8.78 1.82
CA ASN A 70 4.86 -7.40 2.06
C ASN A 70 3.53 -7.07 1.36
N VAL A 71 3.26 -7.62 0.18
CA VAL A 71 1.93 -7.54 -0.47
C VAL A 71 0.85 -8.16 0.42
N VAL A 72 1.14 -9.32 1.03
CA VAL A 72 0.22 -9.96 1.97
C VAL A 72 0.02 -9.09 3.22
N ALA A 73 1.09 -8.52 3.78
CA ALA A 73 1.00 -7.65 4.95
C ALA A 73 0.13 -6.41 4.69
N VAL A 74 0.31 -5.75 3.54
CA VAL A 74 -0.54 -4.62 3.14
C VAL A 74 -2.00 -5.06 3.03
N LYS A 75 -2.28 -6.22 2.44
CA LYS A 75 -3.64 -6.77 2.37
C LYS A 75 -4.24 -7.07 3.74
N LEU A 76 -3.43 -7.55 4.69
CA LEU A 76 -3.86 -7.83 6.07
C LEU A 76 -4.20 -6.57 6.89
N LEU A 77 -3.80 -5.37 6.45
CA LEU A 77 -4.25 -4.14 7.09
C LEU A 77 -5.77 -3.93 6.94
N PHE A 78 -6.36 -4.41 5.84
CA PHE A 78 -7.78 -4.24 5.51
C PHE A 78 -8.61 -5.51 5.75
N TYR A 79 -7.98 -6.69 5.65
CA TYR A 79 -8.66 -7.98 5.78
C TYR A 79 -8.18 -8.77 7.01
N PRO A 80 -9.07 -9.52 7.70
CA PRO A 80 -10.50 -9.66 7.41
C PRO A 80 -11.31 -8.44 7.89
N ARG A 81 -12.31 -8.05 7.10
CA ARG A 81 -13.11 -6.83 7.31
C ARG A 81 -13.95 -6.89 8.59
N LYS A 82 -14.58 -8.03 8.82
CA LYS A 82 -15.31 -8.34 10.05
C LYS A 82 -14.40 -9.16 10.98
N PRO A 83 -14.48 -8.96 12.30
CA PRO A 83 -13.67 -9.71 13.25
C PRO A 83 -14.02 -11.20 13.18
N ILE A 84 -13.02 -12.02 12.88
CA ILE A 84 -13.13 -13.48 12.88
C ILE A 84 -12.55 -13.99 14.21
N ARG A 85 -13.27 -14.89 14.87
CA ARG A 85 -12.78 -15.56 16.08
C ARG A 85 -12.10 -16.86 15.68
N ILE A 86 -10.81 -16.97 15.98
CA ILE A 86 -10.03 -18.20 15.81
C ILE A 86 -9.59 -18.64 17.21
N GLY A 87 -10.36 -19.55 17.81
CA GLY A 87 -10.16 -19.96 19.20
C GLY A 87 -10.24 -18.77 20.17
N PRO A 88 -9.21 -18.55 21.03
CA PRO A 88 -9.19 -17.42 21.96
C PRO A 88 -8.82 -16.08 21.30
N PHE A 89 -8.39 -16.08 20.02
CA PHE A 89 -7.92 -14.88 19.33
C PHE A 89 -9.00 -14.26 18.43
N ARG A 90 -9.04 -12.93 18.37
CA ARG A 90 -9.86 -12.18 17.41
C ARG A 90 -8.95 -11.57 16.34
N VAL A 91 -9.12 -11.99 15.10
CA VAL A 91 -8.35 -11.49 13.96
C VAL A 91 -9.24 -10.56 13.14
N GLN A 92 -8.76 -9.34 12.93
CA GLN A 92 -9.39 -8.31 12.10
C GLN A 92 -8.30 -7.46 11.47
N GLY A 93 -8.57 -6.91 10.28
CA GLY A 93 -7.70 -5.90 9.69
C GLY A 93 -7.51 -4.71 10.66
N VAL A 94 -6.28 -4.20 10.74
CA VAL A 94 -5.90 -3.16 11.70
C VAL A 94 -6.66 -1.85 11.48
N ILE A 95 -6.87 -1.47 10.21
CA ILE A 95 -7.55 -0.22 9.85
C ILE A 95 -9.02 -0.24 10.27
N PRO A 96 -9.86 -1.19 9.81
CA PRO A 96 -11.27 -1.21 10.20
C PRO A 96 -11.48 -1.38 11.71
N ALA A 97 -10.57 -2.09 12.40
CA ALA A 97 -10.66 -2.28 13.85
C ALA A 97 -10.47 -0.99 14.66
N ARG A 98 -9.74 0.00 14.14
CA ARG A 98 -9.41 1.26 14.86
C ARG A 98 -10.29 2.44 14.47
N MET A 99 -11.20 2.30 13.51
CA MET A 99 -11.98 3.42 12.99
C MET A 99 -12.89 4.07 14.03
N GLY A 100 -13.53 3.29 14.90
CA GLY A 100 -14.34 3.84 16.00
C GLY A 100 -13.52 4.73 16.93
N ASP A 101 -12.32 4.27 17.33
CA ASP A 101 -11.42 5.03 18.19
C ASP A 101 -10.92 6.31 17.52
N ILE A 102 -10.62 6.25 16.21
CA ILE A 102 -10.18 7.42 15.44
C ILE A 102 -11.31 8.44 15.35
N GLY A 103 -12.54 7.99 15.05
CA GLY A 103 -13.71 8.85 14.98
C GLY A 103 -14.00 9.56 16.30
N GLU A 104 -13.91 8.85 17.42
CA GLU A 104 -14.12 9.44 18.75
C GLU A 104 -13.05 10.48 19.10
N ARG A 105 -11.77 10.14 18.87
CA ARG A 105 -10.66 11.07 19.10
C ARG A 105 -10.81 12.31 18.23
N PHE A 106 -11.15 12.14 16.96
CA PHE A 106 -11.33 13.25 16.05
C PHE A 106 -12.52 14.13 16.46
N ALA A 107 -13.66 13.53 16.79
CA ALA A 107 -14.83 14.26 17.29
C ALA A 107 -14.52 15.03 18.57
N SER A 108 -13.66 14.49 19.45
CA SER A 108 -13.22 15.18 20.67
C SER A 108 -12.29 16.38 20.39
N ILE A 109 -11.44 16.29 19.37
CA ILE A 109 -10.60 17.41 18.90
C ILE A 109 -11.48 18.50 18.29
N LEU A 110 -12.53 18.09 17.57
CA LEU A 110 -13.55 18.97 17.05
C LEU A 110 -14.54 19.37 18.15
N SER A 111 -14.04 20.08 19.16
CA SER A 111 -14.85 20.60 20.27
C SER A 111 -16.08 21.34 19.76
N GLN A 112 -17.17 21.37 20.55
CA GLN A 112 -18.41 22.05 20.15
C GLN A 112 -18.17 23.51 19.74
N ASP A 113 -17.26 24.20 20.43
CA ASP A 113 -16.87 25.56 20.10
C ASP A 113 -16.10 25.67 18.79
N LEU A 114 -15.16 24.76 18.53
CA LEU A 114 -14.39 24.76 17.28
C LEU A 114 -15.27 24.42 16.08
N ALA A 115 -16.08 23.36 16.20
CA ALA A 115 -17.10 22.97 15.23
C ALA A 115 -18.02 24.14 14.88
N LYS A 116 -18.59 24.78 15.91
CA LYS A 116 -19.51 25.90 15.75
C LYS A 116 -18.84 27.10 15.09
N ARG A 117 -17.62 27.46 15.49
CA ARG A 117 -16.85 28.56 14.87
C ARG A 117 -16.61 28.29 13.38
N ILE A 118 -16.13 27.10 13.02
CA ILE A 118 -15.92 26.70 11.63
C ILE A 118 -17.21 26.85 10.83
N LEU A 119 -18.32 26.36 11.38
CA LEU A 119 -19.59 26.35 10.66
C LEU A 119 -20.23 27.74 10.53
N VAL A 120 -20.18 28.56 11.59
CA VAL A 120 -20.65 29.95 11.56
C VAL A 120 -19.86 30.74 10.54
N GLU A 121 -18.53 30.59 10.53
CA GLU A 121 -17.66 31.26 9.57
C GLU A 121 -18.03 30.78 8.16
N ALA A 122 -18.10 29.46 7.92
CA ALA A 122 -18.51 28.88 6.64
C ALA A 122 -19.81 29.46 6.10
N LEU A 123 -20.80 29.56 6.96
CA LEU A 123 -22.12 30.04 6.61
C LEU A 123 -22.16 31.56 6.42
N ARG A 124 -21.40 32.33 7.20
CA ARG A 124 -21.28 33.79 7.04
C ARG A 124 -20.70 34.15 5.67
N GLU A 125 -19.63 33.48 5.22
CA GLU A 125 -19.08 33.74 3.87
C GLU A 125 -20.07 33.32 2.78
N ALA A 126 -20.69 32.16 2.93
CA ALA A 126 -21.69 31.66 2.00
C ALA A 126 -22.85 32.66 1.81
N LEU A 127 -23.43 33.12 2.92
CA LEU A 127 -24.54 34.08 2.92
C LEU A 127 -24.13 35.46 2.39
N ALA A 128 -22.90 35.92 2.68
CA ALA A 128 -22.39 37.20 2.19
C ALA A 128 -22.17 37.21 0.66
N LYS A 129 -21.90 36.05 0.06
CA LYS A 129 -21.72 35.90 -1.40
C LYS A 129 -23.04 35.77 -2.17
N GLY A 130 -24.16 35.66 -1.46
CA GLY A 130 -25.48 35.50 -2.03
C GLY A 130 -26.11 34.15 -1.70
N LEU A 131 -27.43 34.13 -1.69
CA LEU A 131 -28.24 32.99 -1.24
C LEU A 131 -28.51 31.94 -2.32
N VAL A 132 -27.68 31.92 -3.35
CA VAL A 132 -27.75 30.89 -4.38
C VAL A 132 -27.26 29.58 -3.78
N ARG A 133 -28.09 28.54 -3.87
CA ARG A 133 -27.80 27.21 -3.31
C ARG A 133 -26.40 26.72 -3.67
N ASP A 134 -26.00 26.83 -4.94
CA ASP A 134 -24.70 26.38 -5.42
C ASP A 134 -23.54 27.19 -4.80
N VAL A 135 -23.72 28.49 -4.61
CA VAL A 135 -22.73 29.38 -3.97
C VAL A 135 -22.56 29.03 -2.49
N VAL A 136 -23.67 28.72 -1.81
CA VAL A 136 -23.66 28.29 -0.42
C VAL A 136 -23.02 26.92 -0.27
N GLU A 137 -23.41 25.96 -1.11
CA GLU A 137 -22.83 24.62 -1.13
C GLU A 137 -21.31 24.67 -1.34
N GLU A 138 -20.83 25.41 -2.35
CA GLU A 138 -19.40 25.50 -2.65
C GLU A 138 -18.62 26.21 -1.54
N SER A 139 -19.17 27.30 -0.98
CA SER A 139 -18.48 28.06 0.08
C SER A 139 -18.40 27.26 1.39
N VAL A 140 -19.45 26.52 1.74
CA VAL A 140 -19.45 25.63 2.90
C VAL A 140 -18.54 24.43 2.66
N ASP A 141 -18.60 23.78 1.50
CA ASP A 141 -17.73 22.63 1.17
C ASP A 141 -16.26 23.01 1.26
N ARG A 142 -15.86 24.11 0.62
CA ARG A 142 -14.46 24.59 0.62
C ARG A 142 -13.96 24.87 2.03
N ARG A 143 -14.70 25.65 2.82
CA ARG A 143 -14.29 26.01 4.19
C ARG A 143 -14.27 24.81 5.12
N LEU A 144 -15.25 23.92 5.01
CA LEU A 144 -15.29 22.71 5.80
C LEU A 144 -14.11 21.79 5.45
N ARG A 145 -13.86 21.58 4.15
CA ARG A 145 -12.73 20.79 3.66
C ARG A 145 -11.40 21.36 4.14
N GLU A 146 -11.19 22.67 4.04
CA GLU A 146 -9.98 23.33 4.53
C GLU A 146 -9.81 23.17 6.05
N ALA A 147 -10.86 23.42 6.82
CA ALA A 147 -10.82 23.32 8.28
C ALA A 147 -10.54 21.88 8.75
N LEU A 148 -11.21 20.89 8.15
CA LEU A 148 -10.98 19.47 8.47
C LEU A 148 -9.59 19.00 8.03
N SER A 149 -9.09 19.47 6.88
CA SER A 149 -7.76 19.12 6.36
C SER A 149 -6.65 19.62 7.28
N ARG A 150 -6.83 20.78 7.93
CA ARG A 150 -5.88 21.32 8.92
C ARG A 150 -5.73 20.42 10.14
N ILE A 151 -6.78 19.67 10.49
CA ILE A 151 -6.73 18.72 11.60
C ILE A 151 -6.11 17.40 11.12
N HIS A 152 -6.65 16.81 10.06
CA HIS A 152 -6.08 15.60 9.47
C HIS A 152 -6.50 15.41 7.99
N PRO A 153 -5.56 15.09 7.08
CA PRO A 153 -5.82 15.06 5.63
C PRO A 153 -6.80 13.98 5.16
N MET A 154 -6.97 12.88 5.90
CA MET A 154 -7.94 11.83 5.51
C MET A 154 -9.39 12.18 5.83
N ILE A 155 -9.65 13.14 6.71
CA ILE A 155 -10.99 13.39 7.25
C ILE A 155 -11.97 13.97 6.21
N PRO A 156 -11.58 14.96 5.39
CA PRO A 156 -12.46 15.47 4.33
C PRO A 156 -12.71 14.47 3.21
N VAL A 157 -11.96 13.37 3.17
CA VAL A 157 -12.25 12.25 2.27
C VAL A 157 -13.25 11.35 2.95
N LEU A 158 -13.02 11.02 4.24
CA LEU A 158 -13.94 10.23 5.06
C LEU A 158 -15.35 10.80 5.15
N ILE A 159 -15.42 12.12 5.31
CA ILE A 159 -16.66 12.87 5.39
C ILE A 159 -16.91 13.46 4.01
N ASP A 160 -18.01 13.06 3.37
CA ASP A 160 -18.49 13.70 2.14
C ASP A 160 -18.93 15.15 2.45
N THR A 161 -17.95 16.06 2.50
CA THR A 161 -18.13 17.48 2.84
C THR A 161 -19.10 18.15 1.88
N ARG A 162 -19.21 17.67 0.64
CA ARG A 162 -20.20 18.14 -0.34
C ARG A 162 -21.60 17.72 0.02
N ARG A 163 -21.83 16.47 0.42
CA ARG A 163 -23.15 16.03 0.92
C ARG A 163 -23.54 16.81 2.16
N PHE A 164 -22.61 17.04 3.08
CA PHE A 164 -22.88 17.85 4.26
C PHE A 164 -23.22 19.30 3.86
N ALA A 165 -22.42 19.93 2.99
CA ALA A 165 -22.68 21.27 2.48
C ALA A 165 -24.03 21.39 1.77
N ARG A 166 -24.45 20.38 1.00
CA ARG A 166 -25.80 20.29 0.41
C ARG A 166 -26.92 20.30 1.45
N GLN A 167 -26.75 19.54 2.53
CA GLN A 167 -27.73 19.56 3.63
C GLN A 167 -27.84 20.95 4.24
N ILE A 168 -26.70 21.64 4.45
CA ILE A 168 -26.69 23.01 4.98
C ILE A 168 -27.33 23.98 3.99
N ALA A 169 -26.96 23.92 2.71
CA ALA A 169 -27.51 24.78 1.67
C ALA A 169 -29.04 24.63 1.57
N SER A 170 -29.57 23.40 1.67
CA SER A 170 -31.02 23.16 1.67
C SER A 170 -31.73 23.74 2.91
N MET A 171 -31.05 23.82 4.06
CA MET A 171 -31.61 24.49 5.24
C MET A 171 -31.59 26.01 5.09
N VAL A 172 -30.57 26.56 4.42
CA VAL A 172 -30.46 28.00 4.16
C VAL A 172 -31.55 28.46 3.19
N GLU A 173 -31.82 27.67 2.15
CA GLU A 173 -32.83 27.95 1.12
C GLU A 173 -34.25 28.04 1.72
N GLN A 174 -34.56 27.29 2.79
CA GLN A 174 -35.88 27.32 3.44
C GLN A 174 -36.09 28.48 4.41
N VAL A 175 -35.02 29.16 4.83
CA VAL A 175 -35.10 30.19 5.88
C VAL A 175 -35.10 31.61 5.28
N VAL A 176 -34.95 31.76 3.96
CA VAL A 176 -34.79 33.08 3.33
C VAL A 176 -35.77 33.31 2.19
N VAL A 177 -36.84 34.05 2.52
CA VAL A 177 -37.62 34.84 1.56
C VAL A 177 -37.41 36.30 1.94
N GLY A 178 -36.38 36.96 1.39
CA GLY A 178 -36.10 38.39 1.61
C GLY A 178 -34.62 38.77 1.49
N ASP A 179 -34.34 40.02 1.11
CA ASP A 179 -32.99 40.60 1.13
C ASP A 179 -32.50 40.70 2.57
N ILE A 180 -31.44 39.95 2.90
CA ILE A 180 -30.85 39.94 4.24
C ILE A 180 -29.72 40.98 4.27
N ASP A 181 -29.85 41.95 5.18
CA ASP A 181 -28.78 42.91 5.46
C ASP A 181 -27.59 42.22 6.19
N GLY A 182 -26.37 42.72 6.00
CA GLY A 182 -25.13 42.08 6.45
C GLY A 182 -25.03 41.84 7.97
N GLN A 183 -25.79 42.58 8.79
CA GLN A 183 -25.88 42.35 10.23
C GLN A 183 -26.80 41.17 10.60
N GLU A 184 -27.86 40.92 9.84
CA GLU A 184 -28.77 39.79 10.08
C GLU A 184 -28.14 38.45 9.66
N VAL A 185 -27.23 38.48 8.68
CA VAL A 185 -26.46 37.32 8.20
C VAL A 185 -25.72 36.61 9.35
N ALA A 186 -25.09 37.35 10.26
CA ALA A 186 -24.32 36.76 11.37
C ALA A 186 -25.22 36.04 12.38
N ILE A 187 -26.38 36.63 12.69
CA ILE A 187 -27.38 36.06 13.61
C ILE A 187 -27.97 34.79 12.98
N MET A 188 -28.28 34.84 11.70
CA MET A 188 -28.84 33.72 10.94
C MET A 188 -27.85 32.57 10.80
N ALA A 189 -26.58 32.88 10.49
CA ALA A 189 -25.51 31.89 10.45
C ALA A 189 -25.34 31.18 11.80
N SER A 190 -25.38 31.94 12.90
CA SER A 190 -25.32 31.38 14.26
C SER A 190 -26.51 30.48 14.60
N ARG A 191 -27.73 30.84 14.15
CA ARG A 191 -28.96 30.04 14.36
C ARG A 191 -28.97 28.72 13.58
N ILE A 192 -28.43 28.71 12.37
CA ILE A 192 -28.34 27.49 11.55
C ILE A 192 -27.20 26.62 12.08
N ALA A 193 -26.04 27.21 12.37
CA ALA A 193 -24.90 26.48 12.92
C ALA A 193 -25.20 25.85 14.28
N SER A 194 -26.01 26.48 15.13
CA SER A 194 -26.38 25.91 16.44
C SER A 194 -27.28 24.67 16.35
N ARG A 195 -27.95 24.45 15.21
CA ARG A 195 -28.74 23.24 14.95
C ARG A 195 -27.91 22.08 14.42
N ILE A 196 -26.68 22.35 14.00
CA ILE A 196 -25.82 21.39 13.31
C ILE A 196 -24.66 21.02 14.22
N ASP A 197 -24.67 19.77 14.68
CA ASP A 197 -23.56 19.21 15.43
C ASP A 197 -22.60 18.49 14.46
N LEU A 198 -21.56 19.22 14.04
CA LEU A 198 -20.54 18.70 13.14
C LEU A 198 -19.75 17.55 13.80
N ALA A 199 -19.46 17.62 15.10
CA ALA A 199 -18.74 16.55 15.82
C ALA A 199 -19.54 15.25 15.82
N LYS A 200 -20.86 15.33 16.08
CA LYS A 200 -21.77 14.18 15.98
C LYS A 200 -21.94 13.68 14.55
N HIS A 201 -21.84 14.56 13.55
CA HIS A 201 -21.83 14.14 12.15
C HIS A 201 -20.57 13.34 11.82
N VAL A 202 -19.39 13.86 12.18
CA VAL A 202 -18.11 13.17 11.97
C VAL A 202 -18.12 11.80 12.64
N ARG A 203 -18.49 11.71 13.93
CA ARG A 203 -18.57 10.45 14.66
C ARG A 203 -19.45 9.41 13.95
N ARG A 204 -20.65 9.80 13.52
CA ARG A 204 -21.56 8.91 12.79
C ARG A 204 -20.98 8.42 11.47
N VAL A 205 -20.23 9.25 10.76
CA VAL A 205 -19.57 8.84 9.52
C VAL A 205 -18.57 7.71 9.80
N PHE A 206 -17.74 7.86 10.84
CA PHE A 206 -16.79 6.82 11.25
C PHE A 206 -17.46 5.53 11.75
N GLU A 207 -18.62 5.63 12.41
CA GLU A 207 -19.36 4.46 12.91
C GLU A 207 -20.07 3.68 11.79
N ASN A 208 -20.49 4.35 10.71
CA ASN A 208 -21.33 3.76 9.67
C ASN A 208 -20.60 3.46 8.35
N ILE A 209 -19.31 3.76 8.26
CA ILE A 209 -18.56 3.52 7.03
C ILE A 209 -18.35 2.01 6.79
N ASP A 210 -18.58 1.57 5.55
CA ASP A 210 -18.28 0.19 5.15
C ASP A 210 -16.76 0.01 5.05
N SER A 211 -16.28 -1.17 5.44
CA SER A 211 -14.90 -1.60 5.22
C SER A 211 -14.44 -1.52 3.75
N ARG A 212 -15.34 -1.66 2.77
CA ARG A 212 -15.05 -1.48 1.33
C ARG A 212 -14.74 -0.02 1.00
N GLU A 213 -15.63 0.86 1.42
CA GLU A 213 -15.50 2.30 1.18
C GLU A 213 -14.21 2.81 1.84
N LEU A 214 -13.93 2.39 3.07
CA LEU A 214 -12.66 2.65 3.74
C LEU A 214 -11.41 2.20 2.95
N GLU A 215 -11.46 1.00 2.38
CA GLU A 215 -10.36 0.45 1.58
C GLU A 215 -10.12 1.30 0.33
N ASP A 216 -11.18 1.63 -0.40
CA ASP A 216 -11.10 2.42 -1.63
C ASP A 216 -10.54 3.82 -1.37
N MET A 217 -11.02 4.49 -0.32
CA MET A 217 -10.56 5.82 0.05
C MET A 217 -9.11 5.83 0.52
N PHE A 218 -8.71 4.83 1.32
CA PHE A 218 -7.32 4.70 1.74
C PHE A 218 -6.41 4.40 0.55
N ARG A 219 -6.87 3.57 -0.39
CA ARG A 219 -6.09 3.23 -1.59
C ARG A 219 -5.93 4.42 -2.53
N GLU A 220 -6.93 5.30 -2.61
CA GLU A 220 -6.86 6.54 -3.38
C GLU A 220 -5.79 7.49 -2.82
N ILE A 221 -5.76 7.67 -1.50
CA ILE A 221 -4.82 8.58 -0.83
C ILE A 221 -3.42 7.96 -0.73
N ALA A 222 -3.34 6.74 -0.19
CA ALA A 222 -2.11 6.12 0.27
C ALA A 222 -1.61 4.96 -0.60
N GLY A 223 -2.26 4.70 -1.75
CA GLY A 223 -1.87 3.60 -2.63
C GLY A 223 -0.43 3.69 -3.13
N LYS A 224 0.12 4.91 -3.29
CA LYS A 224 1.53 5.11 -3.66
C LYS A 224 2.47 4.74 -2.51
N GLU A 225 2.15 5.14 -1.27
CA GLU A 225 2.95 4.77 -0.11
C GLU A 225 2.92 3.27 0.12
N LEU A 226 1.76 2.62 0.00
CA LEU A 226 1.65 1.16 0.14
C LEU A 226 2.52 0.41 -0.88
N LYS A 227 2.53 0.85 -2.14
CA LYS A 227 3.41 0.30 -3.18
C LYS A 227 4.90 0.48 -2.86
N PHE A 228 5.26 1.59 -2.23
CA PHE A 228 6.64 1.80 -1.76
C PHE A 228 7.01 0.78 -0.68
N VAL A 229 6.11 0.47 0.25
CA VAL A 229 6.35 -0.57 1.26
C VAL A 229 6.50 -1.94 0.58
N GLU A 230 5.62 -2.28 -0.37
CA GLU A 230 5.70 -3.53 -1.15
C GLU A 230 7.04 -3.67 -1.88
N ALA A 231 7.47 -2.62 -2.57
CA ALA A 231 8.75 -2.58 -3.27
C ALA A 231 9.95 -2.67 -2.30
N SER A 232 9.87 -2.01 -1.15
CA SER A 232 10.91 -2.06 -0.12
C SER A 232 11.09 -3.49 0.42
N GLY A 233 10.01 -4.27 0.49
CA GLY A 233 10.07 -5.69 0.82
C GLY A 233 10.98 -6.49 -0.12
N ALA A 234 10.90 -6.23 -1.43
CA ALA A 234 11.77 -6.88 -2.42
C ALA A 234 13.24 -6.50 -2.26
N ILE A 235 13.51 -5.22 -1.98
CA ILE A 235 14.88 -4.70 -1.78
C ILE A 235 15.50 -5.32 -0.53
N LEU A 236 14.80 -5.29 0.60
CA LEU A 236 15.25 -5.89 1.85
C LEU A 236 15.44 -7.41 1.69
N GLY A 237 14.49 -8.08 1.04
CA GLY A 237 14.58 -9.50 0.72
C GLY A 237 15.81 -9.82 -0.13
N SER A 238 16.15 -8.98 -1.11
CA SER A 238 17.36 -9.14 -1.93
C SER A 238 18.63 -9.02 -1.08
N ILE A 239 18.69 -8.03 -0.18
CA ILE A 239 19.84 -7.82 0.72
C ILE A 239 20.02 -9.03 1.65
N ILE A 240 18.94 -9.52 2.24
CA ILE A 240 18.95 -10.72 3.09
C ILE A 240 19.37 -11.95 2.27
N GLY A 241 18.88 -12.08 1.05
CA GLY A 241 19.26 -13.15 0.13
C GLY A 241 20.76 -13.14 -0.19
N VAL A 242 21.34 -11.98 -0.46
CA VAL A 242 22.79 -11.83 -0.67
C VAL A 242 23.57 -12.23 0.59
N ALA A 243 23.15 -11.75 1.76
CA ALA A 243 23.79 -12.10 3.03
C ALA A 243 23.76 -13.62 3.29
N ASN A 244 22.61 -14.26 3.06
CA ASN A 244 22.46 -15.72 3.19
C ASN A 244 23.29 -16.48 2.15
N GLY A 245 23.38 -15.98 0.91
CA GLY A 245 24.22 -16.54 -0.13
C GLY A 245 25.71 -16.50 0.24
N ILE A 246 26.19 -15.35 0.71
CA ILE A 246 27.57 -15.19 1.18
C ILE A 246 27.85 -16.10 2.38
N LEU A 247 26.93 -16.16 3.35
CA LEU A 247 27.06 -17.06 4.50
C LEU A 247 27.16 -18.53 4.07
N THR A 248 26.34 -18.94 3.09
CA THR A 248 26.37 -20.30 2.54
C THR A 248 27.73 -20.61 1.89
N LEU A 249 28.30 -19.65 1.14
CA LEU A 249 29.63 -19.82 0.54
C LEU A 249 30.71 -19.98 1.63
N LEU A 250 30.71 -19.13 2.66
CA LEU A 250 31.67 -19.21 3.76
C LEU A 250 31.61 -20.56 4.47
N LEU A 251 30.40 -21.04 4.78
CA LEU A 251 30.22 -22.35 5.42
C LEU A 251 30.69 -23.50 4.54
N THR A 252 30.41 -23.45 3.24
CA THR A 252 30.83 -24.51 2.30
C THR A 252 32.36 -24.55 2.16
N THR A 253 33.03 -23.40 2.18
CA THR A 253 34.50 -23.36 2.14
C THR A 253 35.17 -23.89 3.41
N GLN A 254 34.54 -23.74 4.57
CA GLN A 254 35.05 -24.28 5.85
C GLN A 254 34.89 -25.80 5.96
N LEU A 255 33.84 -26.37 5.36
CA LEU A 255 33.60 -27.82 5.36
C LEU A 255 34.44 -28.58 4.32
N ALA A 256 34.98 -27.87 3.33
CA ALA A 256 35.80 -28.43 2.26
C ALA A 256 37.31 -28.42 2.56
N GLY A 257 37.73 -27.77 3.65
CA GLY A 257 39.11 -27.74 4.15
C GLY A 257 39.30 -28.64 5.35
#